data_AF-A0A661C175-F1
#
_entry.id   AF-A0A661C175-F1
#
_cell.length_a   1.000
_cell.length_b   1.000
_cell.length_c   1.000
_cell.angle_alpha   90.00
_cell.angle_beta   90.00
_cell.angle_gamma   90.00
#
_symmetry.space_group_name_H-M   'P 1'
#
loop_
_entity.id
_entity.type
_entity.pdbx_description
1 polymer ?
#
loop_
_entity_poly.entity_id
_entity_poly.type
_entity_poly.pdbx_seq_one_letter_code
_entity_poly.pdbx_strand_id
1 'polypeptide(L)'
;MITKVQKAVEHLNKILPLAERQKKLSPELANVYQMILKSYIELGRTVNKAEIAKQVENIDEAINTLRSNDMVVFDSNDEPVGAYPFTMEQRDHKIRVNDHTIHSMCALDALAISPMFKVKTLIESKCHLTGEKISIEQLDQEVLNKNENENLHFGISWNSAANNCCATSLCTEMIFLKDMEIADTWQSEDLENREIFSIDEAIDFSSQFFKPLVDETKLHSV
;
A
#
# COMPACT_ATOMS: atom_id res chain seq x y z
N MET A 1 -19.36 5.69 -18.26
CA MET A 1 -17.95 5.92 -18.64
C MET A 1 -17.09 5.56 -17.43
N ILE A 2 -16.00 4.81 -17.62
CA ILE A 2 -15.08 4.43 -16.55
C ILE A 2 -14.26 5.67 -16.14
N THR A 3 -14.18 5.97 -14.85
CA THR A 3 -13.42 7.12 -14.33
C THR A 3 -11.90 6.88 -14.45
N LYS A 4 -11.11 7.94 -14.34
CA LYS A 4 -9.64 7.84 -14.31
C LYS A 4 -9.14 6.91 -13.20
N VAL A 5 -9.66 7.08 -11.98
CA VAL A 5 -9.36 6.22 -10.83
C VAL A 5 -9.70 4.76 -11.13
N GLN A 6 -10.87 4.47 -11.70
CA GLN A 6 -11.25 3.08 -12.02
C GLN A 6 -10.29 2.44 -13.03
N LYS A 7 -9.82 3.18 -14.04
CA LYS A 7 -8.80 2.68 -14.98
C LYS A 7 -7.47 2.39 -14.29
N ALA A 8 -7.06 3.26 -13.36
CA ALA A 8 -5.84 3.06 -12.57
C ALA A 8 -5.94 1.82 -11.68
N VAL A 9 -7.09 1.61 -11.01
CA VAL A 9 -7.38 0.41 -10.21
C VAL A 9 -7.33 -0.85 -11.08
N GLU A 10 -7.96 -0.84 -12.26
CA GLU A 10 -7.94 -1.97 -13.19
C GLU A 10 -6.52 -2.27 -13.69
N HIS A 11 -5.73 -1.22 -13.97
CA HIS A 11 -4.36 -1.38 -14.43
C HIS A 11 -3.47 -1.95 -13.32
N LEU A 12 -3.53 -1.38 -12.12
CA LEU A 12 -2.73 -1.86 -10.99
C LEU A 12 -3.11 -3.29 -10.60
N ASN A 13 -4.39 -3.68 -10.66
CA ASN A 13 -4.81 -5.07 -10.44
C ASN A 13 -4.27 -6.05 -11.48
N LYS A 14 -4.00 -5.63 -12.72
CA LYS A 14 -3.35 -6.50 -13.72
C LYS A 14 -1.88 -6.76 -13.38
N ILE A 15 -1.23 -5.78 -12.76
CA ILE A 15 0.20 -5.85 -12.41
C ILE A 15 0.38 -6.55 -11.07
N LEU A 16 -0.42 -6.17 -10.07
CA LEU A 16 -0.33 -6.63 -8.69
C LEU A 16 -1.72 -7.11 -8.19
N PRO A 17 -2.18 -8.32 -8.59
CA PRO A 17 -3.52 -8.82 -8.31
C PRO A 17 -3.70 -9.32 -6.86
N LEU A 18 -3.43 -8.49 -5.84
CA LEU A 18 -3.41 -8.91 -4.42
C LEU A 18 -4.72 -9.55 -3.97
N ALA A 19 -5.86 -8.90 -4.25
CA ALA A 19 -7.17 -9.42 -3.83
C ALA A 19 -7.51 -10.76 -4.50
N GLU A 20 -7.15 -10.93 -5.78
CA GLU A 20 -7.34 -12.20 -6.48
C GLU A 20 -6.39 -13.30 -5.99
N ARG A 21 -5.15 -12.95 -5.61
CA ARG A 21 -4.20 -13.89 -4.97
C ARG A 21 -4.73 -14.35 -3.62
N GLN A 22 -5.21 -13.43 -2.79
CA GLN A 22 -5.80 -13.76 -1.49
C GLN A 22 -7.04 -14.67 -1.62
N LYS A 23 -7.93 -14.42 -2.59
CA LYS A 23 -9.12 -15.28 -2.83
C LYS A 23 -8.78 -16.72 -3.21
N LYS A 24 -7.57 -16.97 -3.74
CA LYS A 24 -7.11 -18.30 -4.13
C LYS A 24 -6.43 -19.05 -2.97
N LEU A 25 -6.17 -18.40 -1.85
CA LEU A 25 -5.63 -19.04 -0.67
C LEU A 25 -6.67 -19.93 0.01
N SER A 26 -6.19 -20.89 0.80
CA SER A 26 -7.06 -21.56 1.77
C SER A 26 -7.59 -20.53 2.78
N PRO A 27 -8.75 -20.77 3.41
CA PRO A 27 -9.28 -19.88 4.45
C PRO A 27 -8.28 -19.63 5.58
N GLU A 28 -7.52 -20.66 5.97
CA GLU A 28 -6.46 -20.56 6.98
C GLU A 28 -5.37 -19.56 6.56
N LEU A 29 -4.83 -19.67 5.33
CA LEU A 29 -3.79 -18.76 4.85
C LEU A 29 -4.31 -17.35 4.58
N ALA A 30 -5.56 -17.20 4.13
CA ALA A 30 -6.20 -15.89 3.99
C ALA A 30 -6.33 -15.19 5.35
N ASN A 31 -6.67 -15.93 6.41
CA ASN A 31 -6.71 -15.41 7.77
C ASN A 31 -5.32 -15.02 8.27
N VAL A 32 -4.28 -15.83 8.01
CA VAL A 32 -2.90 -15.48 8.35
C VAL A 32 -2.47 -14.19 7.65
N TYR A 33 -2.76 -14.05 6.36
CA TYR A 33 -2.44 -12.83 5.62
C TYR A 33 -3.14 -11.60 6.22
N GLN A 34 -4.44 -11.70 6.52
CA GLN A 34 -5.17 -10.61 7.16
C GLN A 34 -4.65 -10.31 8.57
N MET A 35 -4.27 -11.33 9.34
CA MET A 35 -3.65 -11.16 10.65
C MET A 35 -2.33 -10.39 10.54
N ILE A 36 -1.49 -10.71 9.55
CA ILE A 36 -0.26 -9.95 9.26
C ILE A 36 -0.61 -8.48 8.99
N LEU A 37 -1.56 -8.19 8.10
CA LEU A 37 -1.94 -6.80 7.78
C LEU A 37 -2.49 -6.04 9.00
N LYS A 38 -3.39 -6.67 9.77
CA LYS A 38 -3.99 -6.07 10.98
C LYS A 38 -2.93 -5.80 12.06
N SER A 39 -1.89 -6.64 12.17
CA SER A 39 -0.87 -6.52 13.21
C SER A 39 -0.07 -5.21 13.14
N TYR A 40 0.11 -4.61 11.96
CA TYR A 40 0.77 -3.29 11.86
C TYR A 40 0.00 -2.19 12.57
N ILE A 41 -1.33 -2.27 12.59
CA ILE A 41 -2.21 -1.28 13.23
C ILE A 41 -2.34 -1.55 14.73
N GLU A 42 -2.42 -2.82 15.11
CA GLU A 42 -2.63 -3.24 16.50
C GLU A 42 -1.33 -3.24 17.32
N LEU A 43 -0.23 -3.69 16.71
CA LEU A 43 1.06 -3.94 17.37
C LEU A 43 2.18 -3.00 16.92
N GLY A 44 1.99 -2.25 15.82
CA GLY A 44 3.04 -1.41 15.23
C GLY A 44 4.14 -2.20 14.51
N ARG A 45 3.94 -3.50 14.30
CA ARG A 45 4.87 -4.42 13.63
C ARG A 45 4.09 -5.56 12.98
N THR A 46 4.74 -6.28 12.06
CA THR A 46 4.25 -7.61 11.65
C THR A 46 4.29 -8.61 12.81
N VAL A 47 3.44 -9.63 12.76
CA VAL A 47 3.64 -10.88 13.51
C VAL A 47 4.94 -11.55 13.12
N ASN A 48 5.54 -12.36 14.00
CA ASN A 48 6.73 -13.17 13.71
C ASN A 48 6.37 -14.61 13.27
N LYS A 49 7.36 -15.37 12.80
CA LYS A 49 7.21 -16.77 12.34
C LYS A 49 6.55 -17.66 13.40
N ALA A 50 6.91 -17.49 14.68
CA ALA A 50 6.34 -18.28 15.78
C ALA A 50 4.87 -17.91 16.08
N GLU A 51 4.46 -16.66 15.86
CA GLU A 51 3.06 -16.22 15.95
C GLU A 51 2.24 -16.79 14.78
N ILE A 52 2.79 -16.82 13.56
CA ILE A 52 2.16 -17.46 12.39
C ILE A 52 2.00 -18.97 12.62
N ALA A 53 3.03 -19.66 13.13
CA ALA A 53 3.01 -21.11 13.36
C ALA A 53 1.90 -21.57 14.32
N LYS A 54 1.31 -20.67 15.12
CA LYS A 54 0.16 -20.98 15.98
C LYS A 54 -1.17 -21.00 15.22
N GLN A 55 -1.20 -20.45 14.01
CA GLN A 55 -2.40 -20.30 13.18
C GLN A 55 -2.45 -21.28 12.01
N VAL A 56 -1.39 -22.06 11.80
CA VAL A 56 -1.26 -22.97 10.66
C VAL A 56 -0.77 -24.35 11.11
N GLU A 57 -1.22 -25.39 10.41
CA GLU A 57 -0.69 -26.74 10.63
C GLU A 57 0.75 -26.90 10.14
N ASN A 58 1.08 -26.25 9.01
CA ASN A 58 2.39 -26.36 8.36
C ASN A 58 2.97 -24.97 8.04
N ILE A 59 3.90 -24.52 8.89
CA ILE A 59 4.52 -23.19 8.77
C ILE A 59 5.34 -23.03 7.50
N ASP A 60 6.07 -24.05 7.06
CA ASP A 60 6.93 -23.94 5.88
C ASP A 60 6.09 -23.84 4.60
N GLU A 61 4.98 -24.58 4.52
CA GLU A 61 4.03 -24.48 3.42
C GLU A 61 3.33 -23.12 3.38
N ALA A 62 2.93 -22.59 4.55
CA ALA A 62 2.31 -21.28 4.66
C ALA A 62 3.24 -20.17 4.17
N ILE A 63 4.49 -20.17 4.64
CA ILE A 63 5.50 -19.18 4.24
C ILE A 63 5.80 -19.29 2.75
N ASN A 64 6.02 -20.50 2.25
CA ASN A 64 6.32 -20.71 0.83
C ASN A 64 5.18 -20.22 -0.07
N THR A 65 3.93 -20.47 0.31
CA THR A 65 2.75 -20.06 -0.46
C THR A 65 2.57 -18.54 -0.44
N LEU A 66 2.69 -17.90 0.73
CA LEU A 66 2.58 -16.44 0.84
C LEU A 66 3.73 -15.73 0.09
N ARG A 67 4.93 -16.30 0.12
CA ARG A 67 6.11 -15.78 -0.59
C ARG A 67 5.96 -15.96 -2.10
N SER A 68 5.61 -17.15 -2.58
CA SER A 68 5.53 -17.44 -4.03
C SER A 68 4.41 -16.67 -4.72
N ASN A 69 3.40 -16.24 -3.97
CA ASN A 69 2.30 -15.40 -4.46
C ASN A 69 2.61 -13.89 -4.34
N ASP A 70 3.83 -13.50 -3.95
CA ASP A 70 4.24 -12.12 -3.68
C ASP A 70 3.27 -11.38 -2.73
N MET A 71 2.74 -12.08 -1.72
CA MET A 71 1.81 -11.49 -0.76
C MET A 71 2.54 -10.96 0.48
N VAL A 72 3.59 -11.67 0.90
CA VAL A 72 4.39 -11.33 2.08
C VAL A 72 5.87 -11.50 1.72
N VAL A 73 6.66 -10.49 2.07
CA VAL A 73 8.13 -10.51 1.97
C VAL A 73 8.68 -11.09 3.26
N PHE A 74 9.58 -12.07 3.13
CA PHE A 74 10.25 -12.73 4.24
C PHE A 74 11.76 -12.53 4.12
N ASP A 75 12.44 -12.46 5.26
CA ASP A 75 13.90 -12.39 5.32
C ASP A 75 14.56 -13.78 5.16
N SER A 76 15.88 -13.84 5.33
CA SER A 76 16.65 -15.08 5.23
C SER A 76 16.37 -16.12 6.32
N ASN A 77 15.71 -15.72 7.41
CA ASN A 77 15.31 -16.60 8.51
C ASN A 77 13.81 -16.98 8.43
N ASP A 78 13.16 -16.64 7.32
CA ASP A 78 11.72 -16.77 7.10
C ASP A 78 10.87 -15.94 8.08
N GLU A 79 11.42 -14.87 8.63
CA GLU A 79 10.62 -13.90 9.37
C GLU A 79 9.93 -12.96 8.37
N PRO A 80 8.62 -12.70 8.51
CA PRO A 80 7.94 -11.72 7.69
C PRO A 80 8.52 -10.33 7.97
N VAL A 81 8.77 -9.56 6.92
CA VAL A 81 9.35 -8.21 7.01
C VAL A 81 8.57 -7.17 6.19
N GLY A 82 7.57 -7.59 5.42
CA GLY A 82 6.70 -6.66 4.71
C GLY A 82 5.50 -7.35 4.05
N ALA A 83 4.43 -6.61 3.89
CA ALA A 83 3.23 -7.04 3.18
C ALA A 83 2.45 -5.77 2.82
N TYR A 84 2.13 -5.57 1.55
CA TYR A 84 1.45 -4.35 1.12
C TYR A 84 0.19 -4.04 1.94
N PRO A 85 -0.02 -2.79 2.38
CA PRO A 85 0.78 -1.58 2.08
C PRO A 85 2.01 -1.35 3.00
N PHE A 86 2.36 -2.29 3.87
CA PHE A 86 3.31 -2.11 4.96
C PHE A 86 4.71 -2.70 4.70
N THR A 87 5.69 -2.14 5.41
CA THR A 87 7.04 -2.70 5.53
C THR A 87 7.61 -2.48 6.93
N MET A 88 8.47 -3.39 7.38
CA MET A 88 9.28 -3.23 8.60
C MET A 88 10.56 -2.42 8.33
N GLU A 89 10.97 -2.27 7.08
CA GLU A 89 12.10 -1.44 6.72
C GLU A 89 11.76 0.04 6.91
N GLN A 90 12.69 0.80 7.50
CA GLN A 90 12.53 2.24 7.58
C GLN A 90 12.56 2.84 6.17
N ARG A 91 11.53 3.63 5.85
CA ARG A 91 11.31 4.29 4.56
C ARG A 91 10.93 5.74 4.77
N ASP A 92 11.01 6.52 3.69
CA ASP A 92 10.64 7.94 3.67
C ASP A 92 9.18 8.19 4.05
N HIS A 93 8.29 7.24 3.78
CA HIS A 93 6.87 7.31 4.14
C HIS A 93 6.67 6.71 5.53
N LYS A 94 6.53 7.60 6.51
CA LYS A 94 6.32 7.24 7.91
C LYS A 94 4.89 7.55 8.30
N ILE A 95 4.21 6.60 8.91
CA ILE A 95 2.80 6.71 9.27
C ILE A 95 2.68 6.53 10.77
N ARG A 96 2.14 7.54 11.44
CA ARG A 96 1.68 7.41 12.83
C ARG A 96 0.24 6.96 12.83
N VAL A 97 -0.04 5.88 13.55
CA VAL A 97 -1.37 5.30 13.71
C VAL A 97 -1.48 4.75 15.12
N ASN A 98 -2.54 5.12 15.84
CA ASN A 98 -2.63 4.88 17.29
C ASN A 98 -1.36 5.39 18.00
N ASP A 99 -0.75 4.56 18.85
CA ASP A 99 0.51 4.84 19.54
C ASP A 99 1.74 4.35 18.77
N HIS A 100 1.56 3.87 17.54
CA HIS A 100 2.60 3.23 16.75
C HIS A 100 3.12 4.13 15.63
N THR A 101 4.35 3.83 15.22
CA THR A 101 4.94 4.35 13.99
C THR A 101 5.27 3.19 13.08
N ILE A 102 4.72 3.20 11.87
CA ILE A 102 4.92 2.20 10.84
C ILE A 102 5.40 2.85 9.54
N HIS A 103 5.84 2.04 8.59
CA HIS A 103 6.33 2.49 7.30
C HIS A 103 5.56 1.84 6.15
N SER A 104 5.43 2.57 5.05
CA SER A 104 4.88 2.07 3.79
C SER A 104 5.96 2.03 2.71
N MET A 105 5.74 1.22 1.66
CA MET A 105 6.72 1.10 0.59
C MET A 105 6.70 2.30 -0.37
N CYS A 106 5.50 2.87 -0.61
CA CYS A 106 5.33 4.04 -1.49
C CYS A 106 4.27 5.03 -0.97
N ALA A 107 4.04 6.10 -1.75
CA ALA A 107 3.04 7.11 -1.45
C ALA A 107 1.60 6.55 -1.49
N LEU A 108 1.28 5.71 -2.49
CA LEU A 108 -0.06 5.10 -2.62
C LEU A 108 -0.39 4.20 -1.43
N ASP A 109 0.60 3.41 -0.99
CA ASP A 109 0.50 2.55 0.18
C ASP A 109 0.23 3.36 1.46
N ALA A 110 0.89 4.51 1.64
CA ALA A 110 0.67 5.36 2.80
C ALA A 110 -0.79 5.85 2.88
N LEU A 111 -1.35 6.27 1.73
CA LEU A 111 -2.73 6.74 1.60
C LEU A 111 -3.77 5.63 1.83
N ALA A 112 -3.40 4.37 1.61
CA ALA A 112 -4.28 3.21 1.72
C ALA A 112 -4.62 2.84 3.18
N ILE A 113 -3.73 3.12 4.13
CA ILE A 113 -3.81 2.57 5.49
C ILE A 113 -5.05 3.06 6.24
N SER A 114 -5.30 4.36 6.23
CA SER A 114 -6.48 4.93 6.90
C SER A 114 -7.81 4.36 6.38
N PRO A 115 -8.07 4.29 5.07
CA PRO A 115 -9.32 3.75 4.54
C PRO A 115 -9.43 2.23 4.73
N MET A 116 -8.33 1.47 4.65
CA MET A 116 -8.36 0.02 4.92
C MET A 116 -8.89 -0.29 6.32
N PHE A 117 -8.40 0.41 7.34
CA PHE A 117 -8.66 0.06 8.74
C PHE A 117 -9.61 1.02 9.45
N LYS A 118 -10.09 2.07 8.78
CA LYS A 118 -10.94 3.14 9.35
C LYS A 118 -10.33 3.78 10.60
N VAL A 119 -9.02 4.01 10.56
CA VAL A 119 -8.23 4.60 11.66
C VAL A 119 -7.65 5.94 11.23
N LYS A 120 -7.52 6.87 12.18
CA LYS A 120 -6.82 8.13 11.91
C LYS A 120 -5.33 7.87 11.71
N THR A 121 -4.75 8.45 10.66
CA THR A 121 -3.30 8.40 10.40
C THR A 121 -2.72 9.81 10.28
N LEU A 122 -1.45 9.94 10.63
CA LEU A 122 -0.60 11.07 10.23
C LEU A 122 0.52 10.52 9.36
N ILE A 123 0.52 10.90 8.08
CA ILE A 123 1.54 10.52 7.10
C ILE A 123 2.59 11.63 7.06
N GLU A 124 3.81 11.31 7.46
CA GLU A 124 4.99 12.15 7.31
C GLU A 124 5.81 11.63 6.11
N SER A 125 6.07 12.50 5.14
CA SER A 125 6.75 12.14 3.90
C SER A 125 7.54 13.34 3.34
N LYS A 126 8.01 13.23 2.10
CA LYS A 126 8.62 14.33 1.35
C LYS A 126 8.21 14.31 -0.12
N CYS A 127 8.23 15.48 -0.75
CA CYS A 127 8.12 15.57 -2.20
C CYS A 127 9.34 14.89 -2.83
N HIS A 128 9.09 14.04 -3.83
CA HIS A 128 10.15 13.26 -4.45
C HIS A 128 11.19 14.12 -5.18
N LEU A 129 10.76 15.18 -5.85
CA LEU A 129 11.68 16.02 -6.65
C LEU A 129 12.40 17.07 -5.81
N THR A 130 11.72 17.67 -4.84
CA THR A 130 12.27 18.82 -4.09
C THR A 130 12.76 18.46 -2.69
N GLY A 131 12.34 17.33 -2.15
CA GLY A 131 12.61 16.93 -0.76
C GLY A 131 11.82 17.73 0.29
N GLU A 132 10.91 18.60 -0.12
CA GLU A 132 10.06 19.37 0.78
C GLU A 132 9.19 18.45 1.63
N LYS A 133 9.05 18.75 2.93
CA LYS A 133 8.31 17.89 3.85
C LYS A 133 6.81 17.92 3.56
N ILE A 134 6.19 16.77 3.67
CA ILE A 134 4.75 16.58 3.50
C ILE A 134 4.18 15.99 4.79
N SER A 135 3.01 16.49 5.19
CA SER A 135 2.28 16.04 6.37
C SER A 135 0.79 15.93 6.04
N ILE A 136 0.24 14.72 6.02
CA ILE A 136 -1.17 14.47 5.72
C ILE A 136 -1.83 13.84 6.95
N GLU A 137 -2.75 14.57 7.57
CA GLU A 137 -3.68 13.99 8.54
C GLU A 137 -4.87 13.42 7.80
N GLN A 138 -5.18 12.14 7.99
CA GLN A 138 -6.22 11.43 7.23
C GLN A 138 -7.11 10.59 8.15
N LEU A 139 -8.41 10.53 7.84
CA LEU A 139 -9.36 9.60 8.42
C LEU A 139 -10.26 9.01 7.33
N ASP A 140 -10.21 7.69 7.17
CA ASP A 140 -10.80 6.98 6.02
C ASP A 140 -10.31 7.61 4.70
N GLN A 141 -11.22 8.11 3.87
CA GLN A 141 -10.87 8.78 2.62
C GLN A 141 -10.74 10.31 2.74
N GLU A 142 -10.88 10.87 3.94
CA GLU A 142 -10.85 12.31 4.15
C GLU A 142 -9.47 12.80 4.64
N VAL A 143 -8.89 13.76 3.94
CA VAL A 143 -7.78 14.59 4.45
C VAL A 143 -8.34 15.61 5.45
N LEU A 144 -7.77 15.69 6.64
CA LEU A 144 -8.22 16.57 7.72
C LEU A 144 -7.53 17.94 7.66
N ASN A 145 -6.28 18.01 7.21
CA ASN A 145 -5.53 19.24 6.99
C ASN A 145 -5.53 19.64 5.50
N LYS A 146 -6.73 19.78 4.91
CA LYS A 146 -6.93 20.04 3.47
C LYS A 146 -6.19 21.26 2.95
N ASN A 147 -6.22 22.37 3.68
CA ASN A 147 -5.58 23.62 3.23
C ASN A 147 -4.06 23.48 3.07
N GLU A 148 -3.42 22.60 3.84
CA GLU A 148 -1.97 22.35 3.74
C GLU A 148 -1.62 21.42 2.58
N ASN A 149 -2.60 20.66 2.08
CA ASN A 149 -2.40 19.61 1.07
C ASN A 149 -3.20 19.87 -0.21
N GLU A 150 -3.79 21.05 -0.38
CA GLU A 150 -4.65 21.39 -1.53
C GLU A 150 -3.89 21.30 -2.87
N ASN A 151 -2.61 21.65 -2.84
CA ASN A 151 -1.74 21.63 -4.00
C ASN A 151 -0.96 20.32 -4.09
N LEU A 152 -1.08 19.41 -3.12
CA LEU A 152 -0.32 18.18 -3.17
C LEU A 152 -0.88 17.26 -4.26
N HIS A 153 0.00 16.57 -4.97
CA HIS A 153 -0.34 15.61 -6.03
C HIS A 153 0.36 14.27 -5.81
N PHE A 154 -0.24 13.23 -6.37
CA PHE A 154 0.33 11.89 -6.44
C PHE A 154 0.74 11.60 -7.89
N GLY A 155 1.92 11.03 -8.09
CA GLY A 155 2.40 10.58 -9.39
C GLY A 155 2.63 9.08 -9.42
N ILE A 156 2.31 8.42 -10.53
CA ILE A 156 2.62 7.02 -10.81
C ILE A 156 3.26 6.85 -12.19
N SER A 157 4.38 6.12 -12.26
CA SER A 157 4.97 5.66 -13.53
C SER A 157 4.60 4.20 -13.82
N TRP A 158 3.83 3.98 -14.89
CA TRP A 158 3.34 2.65 -15.27
C TRP A 158 4.42 1.76 -15.90
N ASN A 159 5.46 2.33 -16.51
CA ASN A 159 6.54 1.58 -17.16
C ASN A 159 7.41 0.81 -16.15
N SER A 160 7.69 1.43 -15.00
CA SER A 160 8.46 0.80 -13.92
C SER A 160 7.66 -0.25 -13.16
N ALA A 161 6.33 -0.15 -13.20
CA ALA A 161 5.43 -1.15 -12.63
C ALA A 161 5.44 -2.48 -13.43
N ALA A 162 5.77 -2.46 -14.71
CA ALA A 162 5.72 -3.65 -15.56
C ALA A 162 6.97 -4.57 -15.50
N ASN A 163 8.11 -4.08 -14.98
CA ASN A 163 9.42 -4.61 -15.39
C ASN A 163 10.38 -5.10 -14.29
N ASN A 164 9.95 -5.43 -13.06
CA ASN A 164 10.74 -6.25 -12.11
C ASN A 164 9.96 -6.60 -10.83
N CYS A 165 10.53 -7.50 -10.00
CA CYS A 165 10.00 -7.99 -8.72
C CYS A 165 9.30 -6.87 -7.92
N CYS A 166 7.97 -6.99 -7.74
CA CYS A 166 7.10 -5.87 -7.40
C CYS A 166 7.47 -5.18 -6.07
N ALA A 167 8.03 -5.92 -5.12
CA ALA A 167 8.43 -5.40 -3.81
C ALA A 167 9.54 -4.34 -3.86
N THR A 168 10.33 -4.24 -4.95
CA THR A 168 11.44 -3.28 -5.03
C THR A 168 11.36 -2.28 -6.18
N SER A 169 10.77 -2.61 -7.34
CA SER A 169 10.75 -1.69 -8.50
C SER A 169 9.43 -0.96 -8.74
N LEU A 170 8.30 -1.52 -8.32
CA LEU A 170 6.98 -0.92 -8.55
C LEU A 170 6.71 0.24 -7.57
N CYS A 171 7.36 0.21 -6.41
CA CYS A 171 7.14 1.17 -5.31
C CYS A 171 7.96 2.46 -5.45
N THR A 172 9.09 2.46 -6.17
CA THR A 172 9.96 3.63 -6.26
C THR A 172 9.36 4.78 -7.08
N GLU A 173 8.32 4.50 -7.87
CA GLU A 173 7.75 5.46 -8.81
C GLU A 173 6.28 5.83 -8.51
N MET A 174 5.79 5.50 -7.32
CA MET A 174 4.52 5.98 -6.77
C MET A 174 4.82 7.03 -5.70
N ILE A 175 4.75 8.31 -6.09
CA ILE A 175 5.42 9.40 -5.38
C ILE A 175 4.48 10.56 -5.03
N PHE A 176 4.90 11.39 -4.08
CA PHE A 176 4.26 12.67 -3.80
C PHE A 176 4.98 13.84 -4.49
N LEU A 177 4.20 14.79 -4.99
CA LEU A 177 4.61 15.96 -5.76
C LEU A 177 3.98 17.20 -5.10
N LYS A 178 4.78 18.17 -4.65
CA LYS A 178 4.32 19.24 -3.74
C LYS A 178 3.26 20.18 -4.34
N ASP A 179 3.29 20.36 -5.66
CA ASP A 179 2.40 21.22 -6.42
C ASP A 179 2.30 20.77 -7.89
N MET A 180 1.39 21.39 -8.62
CA MET A 180 1.16 21.10 -10.04
C MET A 180 2.37 21.46 -10.91
N GLU A 181 3.15 22.50 -10.57
CA GLU A 181 4.35 22.89 -11.34
C GLU A 181 5.40 21.78 -11.32
N ILE A 182 5.68 21.23 -10.12
CA ILE A 182 6.56 20.09 -9.96
C ILE A 182 5.96 18.84 -10.59
N ALA A 183 4.64 18.66 -10.50
CA ALA A 183 3.99 17.50 -11.09
C ALA A 183 4.05 17.51 -12.62
N ASP A 184 3.80 18.65 -13.27
CA ASP A 184 3.92 18.85 -14.71
C ASP A 184 5.37 18.62 -15.17
N THR A 185 6.34 19.17 -14.43
CA THR A 185 7.77 18.95 -14.71
C THR A 185 8.09 17.46 -14.70
N TRP A 186 7.67 16.75 -13.65
CA TRP A 186 7.87 15.30 -13.54
C TRP A 186 7.15 14.54 -14.66
N GLN A 187 5.91 14.87 -14.99
CA GLN A 187 5.16 14.14 -16.02
C GLN A 187 5.74 14.39 -17.43
N SER A 188 6.28 15.58 -17.69
CA SER A 188 6.82 15.95 -19.01
C SER A 188 8.00 15.10 -19.48
N GLU A 189 8.72 14.45 -18.55
CA GLU A 189 9.83 13.54 -18.88
C GLU A 189 9.33 12.23 -19.53
N ASP A 190 8.08 11.81 -19.29
CA ASP A 190 7.48 10.61 -19.87
C ASP A 190 5.94 10.68 -19.86
N LEU A 191 5.40 11.51 -20.77
CA LEU A 191 3.96 11.77 -20.89
C LEU A 191 3.12 10.52 -21.21
N GLU A 192 3.73 9.49 -21.78
CA GLU A 192 3.02 8.27 -22.19
C GLU A 192 2.77 7.33 -21.02
N ASN A 193 3.69 7.32 -20.04
CA ASN A 193 3.68 6.33 -18.95
C ASN A 193 3.51 6.93 -17.55
N ARG A 194 3.63 8.25 -17.40
CA ARG A 194 3.43 8.95 -16.11
C ARG A 194 2.03 9.55 -16.03
N GLU A 195 1.39 9.33 -14.90
CA GLU A 195 0.06 9.87 -14.61
C GLU A 195 0.06 10.58 -13.26
N ILE A 196 -0.54 11.77 -13.21
CA ILE A 196 -0.69 12.59 -12.00
C ILE A 196 -2.12 12.46 -11.52
N PHE A 197 -2.35 12.38 -10.21
CA PHE A 197 -3.66 12.41 -9.55
C PHE A 197 -3.67 13.51 -8.49
N SER A 198 -4.85 14.08 -8.22
CA SER A 198 -5.01 14.85 -6.98
C SER A 198 -4.89 13.92 -5.77
N ILE A 199 -4.69 14.47 -4.57
CA ILE A 199 -4.66 13.63 -3.36
C ILE A 199 -5.98 12.92 -3.11
N ASP A 200 -7.12 13.58 -3.34
CA ASP A 200 -8.43 12.93 -3.19
C ASP A 200 -8.62 11.77 -4.18
N GLU A 201 -8.20 11.95 -5.44
CA GLU A 201 -8.21 10.88 -6.45
C GLU A 201 -7.29 9.72 -6.05
N ALA A 202 -6.11 10.01 -5.50
CA ALA A 202 -5.13 9.01 -5.07
C ALA A 202 -5.60 8.23 -3.82
N ILE A 203 -6.31 8.90 -2.90
CA ILE A 203 -6.94 8.24 -1.75
C ILE A 203 -8.09 7.33 -2.21
N ASP A 204 -8.93 7.78 -3.15
CA ASP A 204 -9.96 6.92 -3.75
C ASP A 204 -9.33 5.72 -4.48
N PHE A 205 -8.28 5.96 -5.27
CA PHE A 205 -7.52 4.91 -5.94
C PHE A 205 -6.96 3.88 -4.95
N SER A 206 -6.15 4.32 -3.98
CA SER A 206 -5.56 3.42 -2.97
C SER A 206 -6.64 2.67 -2.18
N SER A 207 -7.72 3.35 -1.80
CA SER A 207 -8.84 2.73 -1.11
C SER A 207 -9.52 1.64 -1.94
N GLN A 208 -9.81 1.87 -3.22
CA GLN A 208 -10.45 0.87 -4.08
C GLN A 208 -9.55 -0.34 -4.32
N PHE A 209 -8.23 -0.13 -4.40
CA PHE A 209 -7.27 -1.21 -4.61
C PHE A 209 -7.05 -2.07 -3.36
N PHE A 210 -6.93 -1.46 -2.18
CA PHE A 210 -6.52 -2.17 -0.95
C PHE A 210 -7.65 -2.57 0.01
N LYS A 211 -8.78 -1.84 0.08
CA LYS A 211 -9.92 -2.23 0.95
C LYS A 211 -10.36 -3.69 0.77
N PRO A 212 -10.39 -4.27 -0.45
CA PRO A 212 -10.78 -5.67 -0.64
C PRO A 212 -9.92 -6.70 0.12
N LEU A 213 -8.73 -6.34 0.60
CA LEU A 213 -7.86 -7.25 1.34
C LEU A 213 -8.30 -7.50 2.79
N VAL A 214 -9.00 -6.52 3.35
CA VAL A 214 -9.41 -6.49 4.77
C VAL A 214 -10.93 -6.50 4.94
N ASP A 215 -11.70 -6.27 3.88
CA ASP A 215 -13.15 -6.42 3.89
C ASP A 215 -13.53 -7.90 4.05
N GLU A 216 -14.07 -8.25 5.22
CA GLU A 216 -14.50 -9.62 5.57
C GLU A 216 -15.71 -10.11 4.74
N THR A 217 -16.31 -9.24 3.92
CA THR A 217 -17.60 -9.45 3.25
C THR A 217 -17.59 -10.38 2.03
N LYS A 218 -16.47 -11.02 1.67
CA LYS A 218 -16.42 -11.92 0.49
C LYS A 218 -15.72 -13.26 0.69
N LEU A 219 -15.33 -13.64 1.90
CA LEU A 219 -14.74 -14.97 2.14
C LEU A 219 -15.80 -16.05 2.43
N HIS A 220 -17.09 -15.69 2.59
CA HIS A 220 -18.16 -16.62 2.99
C HIS A 220 -19.45 -16.56 2.14
N SER A 221 -19.40 -16.06 0.91
CA SER A 221 -20.54 -16.23 -0.01
C SER A 221 -20.42 -17.55 -0.78
N VAL A 222 -20.92 -18.60 -0.13
CA VAL A 222 -21.45 -19.90 -0.61
C VAL A 222 -20.61 -20.70 -1.60
#